data_AF-A0A2N6DYS7-F1
#
_entry.id   AF-A0A2N6DYS7-F1
#
_cell.length_a   1.000
_cell.length_b   1.000
_cell.length_c   1.000
_cell.angle_alpha   90.00
_cell.angle_beta   90.00
_cell.angle_gamma   90.00
#
_symmetry.space_group_name_H-M   'P 1'
#
loop_
_entity.id
_entity.type
_entity.pdbx_description
1 polymer ?
#
loop_
_entity_poly.entity_id
_entity_poly.type
_entity_poly.pdbx_seq_one_letter_code
_entity_poly.pdbx_strand_id
1 'polypeptide(L)'
;MNLISGTSNKLFGKTIVIAGLTMILALTATNGLAEDFEWAVDQISKNQVPMNLINTLVMLDGTDQRVGFGLCVMAGNKPTVCDKNGSVGYGMCVASGNDPVHCDRKGSVGYGICVTVGVEPRFCDRKGSVGYGMCISAGNDPKSCY
;
A
#
# COMPACT_ATOMS: atom_id res chain seq x y z
N MET A 1 -31.68 6.67 -34.88
CA MET A 1 -30.41 5.90 -34.97
C MET A 1 -29.96 5.59 -33.56
N ASN A 2 -29.99 4.31 -33.20
CA ASN A 2 -29.42 3.78 -31.97
C ASN A 2 -27.89 3.85 -32.04
N LEU A 3 -27.22 4.08 -30.91
CA LEU A 3 -26.33 3.10 -30.28
C LEU A 3 -26.07 3.50 -28.81
N ILE A 4 -26.30 2.52 -27.94
CA ILE A 4 -26.17 2.50 -26.48
C ILE A 4 -24.74 2.05 -26.14
N SER A 5 -24.25 2.38 -24.93
CA SER A 5 -23.22 1.69 -24.12
C SER A 5 -22.02 2.60 -23.76
N GLY A 6 -21.59 2.76 -22.51
CA GLY A 6 -21.87 1.97 -21.32
C GLY A 6 -21.72 2.75 -20.01
N THR A 7 -22.79 2.73 -19.24
CA THR A 7 -22.78 2.85 -17.78
C THR A 7 -22.66 1.45 -17.18
N SER A 8 -21.47 1.09 -16.69
CA SER A 8 -21.17 -0.01 -15.75
C SER A 8 -19.65 -0.20 -15.73
N ASN A 9 -18.89 0.10 -14.67
CA ASN A 9 -18.68 -0.83 -13.55
C ASN A 9 -17.74 -0.19 -12.50
N LYS A 10 -18.19 0.82 -11.73
CA LYS A 10 -17.44 1.30 -10.54
C LYS A 10 -18.16 1.09 -9.21
N LEU A 11 -19.38 0.55 -9.23
CA LEU A 11 -20.19 0.37 -8.02
C LEU A 11 -20.06 -1.03 -7.40
N PHE A 12 -19.78 -2.07 -8.18
CA PHE A 12 -19.73 -3.46 -7.69
C PHE A 12 -18.48 -3.80 -6.87
N GLY A 13 -17.37 -3.08 -7.04
CA GLY A 13 -16.16 -3.28 -6.24
C GLY A 13 -16.27 -2.75 -4.80
N LYS A 14 -17.01 -1.65 -4.59
CA LYS A 14 -17.19 -1.05 -3.26
C LYS A 14 -18.04 -1.93 -2.35
N THR A 15 -19.10 -2.56 -2.86
CA THR A 15 -20.01 -3.39 -2.04
C THR A 15 -19.36 -4.68 -1.54
N ILE A 16 -18.45 -5.29 -2.31
CA ILE A 16 -17.80 -6.56 -1.94
C ILE A 16 -16.68 -6.33 -0.91
N VAL A 17 -15.95 -5.22 -1.00
CA VAL A 17 -14.91 -4.86 -0.02
C VAL A 17 -15.55 -4.54 1.35
N ILE A 18 -16.71 -3.87 1.37
CA ILE A 18 -17.48 -3.65 2.60
C ILE A 18 -17.95 -4.97 3.21
N ALA A 19 -18.38 -5.95 2.40
CA ALA A 19 -18.81 -7.26 2.89
C ALA A 19 -17.64 -8.07 3.50
N GLY A 20 -16.43 -8.00 2.93
CA GLY A 20 -15.23 -8.63 3.50
C GLY A 20 -14.77 -8.00 4.82
N LEU A 21 -15.09 -6.72 5.05
CA LEU A 21 -14.78 -5.98 6.27
C LEU A 21 -15.74 -6.28 7.43
N THR A 22 -16.99 -6.68 7.14
CA THR A 22 -18.00 -6.93 8.20
C THR A 22 -17.65 -8.08 9.14
N MET A 23 -16.76 -9.00 8.73
CA MET A 23 -16.42 -10.17 9.55
C MET A 23 -15.14 -10.00 10.39
N ILE A 24 -14.35 -8.93 10.19
CA ILE A 24 -13.13 -8.66 10.98
C ILE A 24 -13.31 -7.46 11.93
N LEU A 25 -14.25 -6.55 11.65
CA LEU A 25 -14.59 -5.42 12.52
C LEU A 25 -15.88 -5.64 13.32
N ALA A 26 -15.97 -6.75 14.03
CA ALA A 26 -16.95 -6.90 15.11
C ALA A 26 -16.34 -6.39 16.43
N LEU A 27 -15.86 -5.15 16.47
CA LEU A 27 -15.55 -4.39 17.70
C LEU A 27 -15.44 -2.90 17.33
N THR A 28 -16.59 -2.23 17.41
CA THR A 28 -16.82 -0.82 17.76
C THR A 28 -15.70 0.21 17.52
N ALA A 29 -16.05 1.22 16.71
CA ALA A 29 -15.47 2.56 16.54
C ALA A 29 -14.50 2.79 15.36
N THR A 30 -14.72 3.93 14.69
CA THR A 30 -13.87 4.67 13.73
C THR A 30 -14.24 4.59 12.24
N ASN A 31 -15.25 5.38 11.84
CA ASN A 31 -15.41 5.74 10.42
C ASN A 31 -14.19 6.53 9.88
N GLY A 32 -13.37 7.15 10.75
CA GLY A 32 -12.18 7.92 10.32
C GLY A 32 -10.95 7.09 9.94
N LEU A 33 -10.64 6.00 10.65
CA LEU A 33 -9.42 5.22 10.36
C LEU A 33 -9.50 4.47 9.03
N ALA A 34 -10.69 4.01 8.65
CA ALA A 34 -10.90 3.38 7.35
C ALA A 34 -10.72 4.39 6.20
N GLU A 35 -11.24 5.62 6.36
CA GLU A 35 -11.06 6.70 5.37
C GLU A 35 -9.59 7.11 5.22
N ASP A 36 -8.84 7.20 6.34
CA ASP A 36 -7.42 7.52 6.34
C ASP A 36 -6.58 6.45 5.61
N PHE A 37 -6.95 5.18 5.75
CA PHE A 37 -6.28 4.06 5.09
C PHE A 37 -6.66 3.93 3.61
N GLU A 38 -7.91 4.17 3.25
CA GLU A 38 -8.33 4.25 1.84
C GLU A 38 -7.59 5.39 1.13
N TRP A 39 -7.46 6.54 1.78
CA TRP A 39 -6.65 7.65 1.29
C TRP A 39 -5.18 7.24 1.11
N ALA A 40 -4.59 6.56 2.10
CA ALA A 40 -3.20 6.11 2.00
C ALA A 40 -2.98 5.17 0.80
N VAL A 41 -3.87 4.20 0.57
CA VAL A 41 -3.77 3.29 -0.58
C VAL A 41 -3.96 4.03 -1.91
N ASP A 42 -4.92 4.96 -1.98
CA ASP A 42 -5.13 5.81 -3.17
C ASP A 42 -3.86 6.62 -3.51
N GLN A 43 -3.23 7.23 -2.50
CA GLN A 43 -1.99 7.99 -2.66
C GLN A 43 -0.83 7.11 -3.11
N ILE A 44 -0.60 5.97 -2.44
CA ILE A 44 0.45 5.01 -2.82
C ILE A 44 0.24 4.50 -4.26
N SER A 45 -0.99 4.14 -4.64
CA SER A 45 -1.30 3.65 -5.99
C SER A 45 -1.07 4.69 -7.10
N LYS A 46 -1.08 5.98 -6.75
CA LYS A 46 -0.80 7.11 -7.65
C LYS A 46 0.67 7.52 -7.63
N ASN A 47 1.54 6.76 -6.95
CA ASN A 47 2.95 7.08 -6.74
C ASN A 47 3.14 8.41 -5.99
N GLN A 48 2.16 8.79 -5.17
CA GLN A 48 2.16 10.01 -4.36
C GLN A 48 2.30 9.61 -2.91
N VAL A 49 3.48 9.79 -2.31
CA VAL A 49 3.69 9.51 -0.87
C VAL A 49 4.08 10.82 -0.18
N PRO A 50 3.11 11.67 0.19
CA PRO A 50 3.43 12.94 0.82
C PRO A 50 4.07 12.71 2.20
N MET A 51 4.84 13.69 2.67
CA MET A 51 5.63 13.58 3.92
C MET A 51 4.79 13.19 5.14
N ASN A 52 3.55 13.65 5.23
CA ASN A 52 2.65 13.29 6.31
C ASN A 52 2.30 11.80 6.29
N LEU A 53 2.06 11.22 5.11
CA LEU A 53 1.83 9.79 4.94
C LEU A 53 3.08 8.99 5.32
N ILE A 54 4.26 9.44 4.87
CA ILE A 54 5.52 8.76 5.21
C ILE A 54 5.72 8.74 6.73
N ASN A 55 5.51 9.87 7.42
CA ASN A 55 5.63 9.92 8.87
C ASN A 55 4.68 8.94 9.57
N THR A 56 3.41 8.90 9.13
CA THR A 56 2.42 7.93 9.63
C THR A 56 2.86 6.49 9.41
N LEU A 57 3.32 6.16 8.20
CA LEU A 57 3.78 4.81 7.84
C LEU A 57 5.02 4.39 8.64
N VAL A 58 5.97 5.30 8.88
CA VAL A 58 7.15 5.06 9.72
C VAL A 58 6.76 4.80 11.17
N MET A 59 5.85 5.59 11.73
CA MET A 59 5.35 5.36 13.10
C MET A 59 4.66 4.00 13.23
N LEU A 60 3.93 3.59 12.19
CA LEU A 60 3.22 2.31 12.18
C LEU A 60 4.11 1.10 11.94
N ASP A 61 5.24 1.23 11.22
CA ASP A 61 6.18 0.14 10.93
C ASP A 61 6.83 -0.44 12.19
N GLY A 62 6.90 0.35 13.26
CA GLY A 62 7.36 -0.10 14.58
C GLY A 62 6.28 -0.77 15.46
N THR A 63 5.07 -0.99 14.93
CA THR A 63 3.93 -1.49 15.72
C THR A 63 3.43 -2.85 15.23
N ASP A 64 2.83 -3.64 16.13
CA ASP A 64 2.22 -4.94 15.78
C ASP A 64 0.86 -4.80 15.05
N GLN A 65 0.53 -3.61 14.52
CA GLN A 65 -0.80 -3.28 13.97
C GLN A 65 -1.09 -3.90 12.59
N ARG A 66 -0.26 -4.82 12.09
CA ARG A 66 -0.44 -5.54 10.81
C ARG A 66 -0.76 -4.62 9.62
N VAL A 67 -0.19 -3.43 9.62
CA VAL A 67 -0.46 -2.39 8.63
C VAL A 67 -0.13 -2.85 7.21
N GLY A 68 0.96 -3.60 7.03
CA GLY A 68 1.30 -4.19 5.73
C GLY A 68 0.25 -5.15 5.18
N PHE A 69 -0.32 -6.00 6.04
CA PHE A 69 -1.43 -6.88 5.67
C PHE A 69 -2.66 -6.07 5.26
N GLY A 70 -3.02 -5.04 6.05
CA GLY A 70 -4.15 -4.15 5.78
C GLY A 70 -4.01 -3.49 4.40
N LEU A 71 -2.86 -2.87 4.13
CA LEU A 71 -2.55 -2.23 2.84
C LEU A 71 -2.69 -3.22 1.66
N CYS A 72 -2.20 -4.46 1.81
CA CYS A 72 -2.34 -5.49 0.78
C CYS A 72 -3.82 -5.82 0.46
N VAL A 73 -4.64 -5.99 1.49
CA VAL A 73 -6.08 -6.30 1.33
C VAL A 73 -6.83 -5.10 0.72
N MET A 74 -6.54 -3.88 1.18
CA MET A 74 -7.18 -2.67 0.66
C MET A 74 -6.75 -2.31 -0.77
N ALA A 75 -5.57 -2.76 -1.20
CA ALA A 75 -5.17 -2.74 -2.61
C ALA A 75 -6.01 -3.70 -3.50
N GLY A 76 -6.98 -4.42 -2.91
CA GLY A 76 -7.93 -5.28 -3.62
C GLY A 76 -7.56 -6.76 -3.63
N ASN A 77 -6.51 -7.16 -2.91
CA ASN A 77 -6.08 -8.56 -2.85
C ASN A 77 -6.94 -9.38 -1.87
N LYS A 78 -7.08 -10.67 -2.15
CA LYS A 78 -7.71 -11.61 -1.21
C LYS A 78 -6.84 -11.74 0.05
N PRO A 79 -7.43 -11.78 1.26
CA PRO A 79 -6.68 -11.99 2.51
C PRO A 79 -5.75 -13.21 2.51
N THR A 80 -6.06 -14.25 1.73
CA THR A 80 -5.27 -15.49 1.65
C THR A 80 -3.95 -15.33 0.90
N VAL A 81 -3.80 -14.31 0.05
CA VAL A 81 -2.54 -14.04 -0.67
C VAL A 81 -1.67 -13.00 0.02
N CYS A 82 -2.25 -12.25 0.97
CA CYS A 82 -1.54 -11.25 1.76
C CYS A 82 -0.78 -11.89 2.93
N ASP A 83 0.45 -11.44 3.19
CA ASP A 83 1.19 -11.87 4.38
C ASP A 83 0.61 -11.20 5.63
N LYS A 84 0.11 -12.00 6.58
CA LYS A 84 -0.46 -11.54 7.85
C LYS A 84 0.53 -10.78 8.73
N ASN A 85 1.83 -11.04 8.54
CA ASN A 85 2.93 -10.39 9.24
C ASN A 85 3.75 -9.51 8.28
N GLY A 86 3.18 -9.14 7.13
CA GLY A 86 3.82 -8.23 6.19
C GLY A 86 4.13 -6.88 6.84
N SER A 87 5.34 -6.39 6.63
CA SER A 87 5.78 -5.07 7.07
C SER A 87 5.04 -3.94 6.36
N VAL A 88 5.21 -2.69 6.82
CA VAL A 88 4.63 -1.54 6.11
C VAL A 88 5.20 -1.42 4.69
N GLY A 89 6.51 -1.63 4.52
CA GLY A 89 7.14 -1.61 3.20
C GLY A 89 6.60 -2.67 2.23
N TYR A 90 6.28 -3.87 2.74
CA TYR A 90 5.55 -4.89 1.96
C TYR A 90 4.20 -4.35 1.48
N GLY A 91 3.41 -3.79 2.40
CA GLY A 91 2.09 -3.24 2.09
C GLY A 91 2.15 -2.12 1.06
N MET A 92 3.13 -1.21 1.18
CA MET A 92 3.37 -0.14 0.20
C MET A 92 3.68 -0.70 -1.19
N CYS A 93 4.55 -1.70 -1.28
CA CYS A 93 4.89 -2.35 -2.55
C CYS A 93 3.65 -2.92 -3.25
N VAL A 94 2.80 -3.62 -2.49
CA VAL A 94 1.54 -4.20 -3.03
C VAL A 94 0.54 -3.11 -3.41
N ALA A 95 0.37 -2.10 -2.55
CA ALA A 95 -0.53 -0.96 -2.82
C ALA A 95 -0.07 -0.10 -4.01
N SER A 96 1.21 -0.18 -4.40
CA SER A 96 1.74 0.41 -5.64
C SER A 96 1.39 -0.41 -6.89
N GLY A 97 0.56 -1.45 -6.76
CA GLY A 97 0.06 -2.27 -7.86
C GLY A 97 0.89 -3.53 -8.17
N ASN A 98 1.89 -3.86 -7.35
CA ASN A 98 2.67 -5.08 -7.53
C ASN A 98 1.95 -6.31 -6.98
N ASP A 99 2.16 -7.46 -7.61
CA ASP A 99 1.70 -8.75 -7.06
C ASP A 99 2.38 -9.02 -5.69
N PRO A 100 1.62 -9.45 -4.67
CA PRO A 100 2.16 -9.85 -3.36
C PRO A 100 3.40 -10.74 -3.40
N VAL A 101 3.54 -11.61 -4.40
CA VAL A 101 4.69 -12.54 -4.53
C VAL A 101 6.00 -11.83 -4.87
N HIS A 102 5.94 -10.64 -5.48
CA HIS A 102 7.10 -9.84 -5.87
C HIS A 102 7.54 -8.85 -4.79
N CYS A 103 6.73 -8.68 -3.74
CA CYS A 103 7.01 -7.77 -2.64
C CYS A 103 7.73 -8.48 -1.49
N ASP A 104 8.76 -7.83 -0.93
CA ASP A 104 9.47 -8.38 0.22
C ASP A 104 8.61 -8.20 1.49
N ARG A 105 8.22 -9.31 2.11
CA ARG A 105 7.37 -9.35 3.31
C ARG A 105 7.95 -8.62 4.51
N LYS A 106 9.28 -8.41 4.54
CA LYS A 106 10.02 -7.69 5.58
C LYS A 106 10.65 -6.41 5.05
N GLY A 107 10.20 -5.93 3.89
CA GLY A 107 10.70 -4.68 3.29
C GLY A 107 10.49 -3.50 4.24
N SER A 108 11.51 -2.66 4.40
CA SER A 108 11.43 -1.44 5.19
C SER A 108 10.50 -0.40 4.55
N VAL A 109 10.17 0.66 5.29
CA VAL A 109 9.48 1.82 4.68
C VAL A 109 10.31 2.44 3.54
N GLY A 110 11.65 2.48 3.65
CA GLY A 110 12.52 2.95 2.57
C GLY A 110 12.41 2.12 1.28
N TYR A 111 12.34 0.80 1.42
CA TYR A 111 12.02 -0.10 0.32
C TYR A 111 10.65 0.23 -0.29
N GLY A 112 9.62 0.41 0.54
CA GLY A 112 8.27 0.77 0.09
C GLY A 112 8.22 2.08 -0.70
N ILE A 113 8.92 3.12 -0.23
CA ILE A 113 9.01 4.42 -0.93
C ILE A 113 9.69 4.24 -2.29
N CYS A 114 10.80 3.50 -2.36
CA CYS A 114 11.50 3.20 -3.62
C CYS A 114 10.56 2.56 -4.64
N VAL A 115 9.77 1.57 -4.22
CA VAL A 115 8.79 0.91 -5.11
C VAL A 115 7.68 1.87 -5.53
N THR A 116 7.19 2.68 -4.60
CA THR A 116 6.06 3.59 -4.85
C THR A 116 6.40 4.67 -5.88
N VAL A 117 7.68 5.03 -6.06
CA VAL A 117 8.08 5.98 -7.12
C VAL A 117 8.30 5.31 -8.48
N GLY A 118 7.87 4.06 -8.63
CA GLY A 118 7.85 3.33 -9.89
C GLY A 118 9.09 2.46 -10.17
N VAL A 119 10.00 2.32 -9.19
CA VAL A 119 11.15 1.42 -9.33
C VAL A 119 10.67 -0.02 -9.11
N GLU A 120 11.08 -0.96 -9.98
CA GLU A 120 10.70 -2.35 -9.80
C GLU A 120 11.23 -2.90 -8.45
N PRO A 121 10.43 -3.68 -7.70
CA PRO A 121 10.79 -4.18 -6.37
C PRO A 121 12.17 -4.82 -6.24
N ARG A 122 12.65 -5.50 -7.29
CA ARG A 122 13.96 -6.17 -7.30
C ARG A 122 15.16 -5.22 -7.27
N PHE A 123 14.97 -3.96 -7.63
CA PHE A 123 16.03 -2.94 -7.62
C PHE A 123 16.03 -2.07 -6.35
N CYS A 124 15.02 -2.25 -5.49
CA CYS A 124 14.95 -1.54 -4.22
C CYS A 124 15.66 -2.34 -3.12
N ASP A 125 16.46 -1.65 -2.30
CA ASP A 125 17.05 -2.25 -1.10
C ASP A 125 15.96 -2.51 -0.07
N ARG A 126 15.73 -3.79 0.21
CA ARG A 126 14.75 -4.29 1.19
C ARG A 126 14.96 -3.74 2.60
N LYS A 127 16.20 -3.36 2.93
CA LYS A 127 16.59 -2.77 4.21
C LYS A 127 16.84 -1.26 4.14
N GLY A 128 16.54 -0.64 2.99
CA GLY A 128 16.79 0.78 2.77
C GLY A 128 16.17 1.64 3.86
N SER A 129 16.91 2.65 4.32
CA SER A 129 16.40 3.62 5.28
C SER A 129 15.31 4.50 4.66
N VAL A 130 14.59 5.27 5.47
CA VAL A 130 13.70 6.32 4.93
C VAL A 130 14.50 7.31 4.07
N GLY A 131 15.73 7.64 4.46
CA GLY A 131 16.64 8.50 3.68
C GLY A 131 16.97 7.91 2.30
N TYR A 132 17.20 6.60 2.22
CA TYR A 132 17.35 5.88 0.95
C TYR A 132 16.12 6.07 0.06
N GLY A 133 14.92 5.84 0.59
CA GLY A 133 13.67 6.02 -0.17
C GLY A 133 13.46 7.46 -0.64
N MET A 134 13.75 8.45 0.21
CA MET A 134 13.64 9.87 -0.13
C MET A 134 14.65 10.29 -1.21
N CYS A 135 15.87 9.78 -1.15
CA CYS A 135 16.89 10.04 -2.16
C CYS A 135 16.40 9.60 -3.55
N ILE A 136 15.78 8.43 -3.66
CA ILE A 136 15.20 7.92 -4.92
C ILE A 136 13.98 8.75 -5.32
N SER A 137 13.11 9.11 -4.37
CA SER A 137 11.96 9.98 -4.64
C SER A 137 12.35 11.37 -5.14
N ALA A 138 13.59 11.81 -4.90
CA ALA A 138 14.14 13.04 -5.46
C ALA A 138 14.69 12.87 -6.89
N GLY A 139 14.56 11.68 -7.48
CA GLY A 139 14.97 11.37 -8.86
C GLY A 139 16.36 10.75 -9.01
N ASN A 140 16.99 10.31 -7.91
CA ASN A 140 18.31 9.68 -7.97
C ASN A 140 18.21 8.17 -8.26
N ASP A 141 19.26 7.61 -8.87
CA ASP A 141 19.35 6.17 -9.11
C ASP A 141 19.47 5.41 -7.77
N PRO A 142 18.80 4.25 -7.58
CA PRO A 142 18.89 3.46 -6.35
C PRO A 142 20.33 3.13 -5.91
N LYS A 143 21.25 2.98 -6.86
CA LYS A 143 22.68 2.72 -6.59
C LYS A 143 23.45 3.99 -6.20
N SER A 144 22.80 5.11 -5.98
CA SER A 144 23.45 6.33 -5.46
C SER A 144 22.96 6.72 -4.07
N CYS A 145 22.04 5.94 -3.50
CA CYS A 145 21.28 6.31 -2.30
C CYS A 145 21.59 5.46 -1.05
N TYR A 146 22.65 4.65 -1.07
CA TYR A 146 23.05 3.75 0.02
C TYR A 146 23.94 4.39 1.10
#